data_AF-A0AAN6ZR58-F1
#
_entry.id   AF-A0AAN6ZR58-F1
#
_cell.length_a   1.000
_cell.length_b   1.000
_cell.length_c   1.000
_cell.angle_alpha   90.00
_cell.angle_beta   90.00
_cell.angle_gamma   90.00
#
_symmetry.space_group_name_H-M   'P 1'
#
loop_
_entity.id
_entity.type
_entity.pdbx_description
1 polymer ?
#
loop_
_entity_poly.entity_id
_entity_poly.type
_entity_poly.pdbx_seq_one_letter_code
_entity_poly.pdbx_strand_id
1 'polypeptide(L)'
;MADVVKVGGNDELKARVTTSKSRSKSRSEDDGWVPEALDVPAWLEVSAALRNERERVVGRLEDVCRITLLSIRPDYQRLGLGSALMHHICEDIDRHGRYGNVLSSPAGVRLYSKFRFEVVGRVETPYGPISSMLRRKVQRDVSVPKKHY
;
A
#
# COMPACT_ATOMS: atom_id res chain seq x y z
N MET A 1 -13.37 0.07 4.95
CA MET A 1 -13.57 -1.27 4.37
C MET A 1 -12.25 -1.66 3.76
N ALA A 2 -11.67 -2.79 4.16
CA ALA A 2 -10.47 -3.32 3.53
C ALA A 2 -10.93 -4.22 2.39
N ASP A 3 -10.51 -3.92 1.17
CA ASP A 3 -10.92 -4.71 0.02
C ASP A 3 -9.96 -5.90 -0.08
N VAL A 4 -10.45 -7.10 0.27
CA VAL A 4 -9.72 -8.36 0.09
C VAL A 4 -10.01 -8.85 -1.32
N VAL A 5 -9.05 -8.66 -2.22
CA VAL A 5 -9.16 -9.19 -3.60
C VAL A 5 -8.63 -10.61 -3.59
N LYS A 6 -9.54 -11.58 -3.77
CA LYS A 6 -9.24 -13.01 -3.90
C LYS A 6 -9.12 -13.32 -5.39
N VAL A 7 -7.93 -13.73 -5.85
CA VAL A 7 -7.72 -14.15 -7.25
C VAL A 7 -7.41 -15.65 -7.27
N GLY A 8 -8.36 -16.45 -7.76
CA GLY A 8 -8.22 -17.90 -7.95
C GLY A 8 -9.56 -18.63 -7.95
N GLY A 9 -9.85 -19.34 -9.05
CA GLY A 9 -10.90 -20.38 -9.07
C GLY A 9 -10.43 -21.60 -8.28
N ASN A 10 -11.35 -22.17 -7.50
CA ASN A 10 -11.18 -23.16 -6.43
C ASN A 10 -10.58 -22.61 -5.12
N ASP A 11 -11.21 -23.00 -4.01
CA ASP A 11 -11.24 -22.44 -2.64
C ASP A 11 -9.92 -22.13 -1.90
N GLU A 12 -8.75 -22.15 -2.55
CA GLU A 12 -7.46 -21.89 -1.91
C GLU A 12 -7.02 -20.42 -2.09
N LEU A 13 -6.74 -19.73 -0.98
CA LEU A 13 -6.35 -18.31 -0.98
C LEU A 13 -4.88 -18.17 -1.40
N LYS A 14 -4.63 -17.94 -2.70
CA LYS A 14 -3.28 -17.89 -3.31
C LYS A 14 -2.54 -16.58 -3.13
N ALA A 15 -3.29 -15.52 -2.90
CA ALA A 15 -2.84 -14.15 -2.85
C ALA A 15 -3.73 -13.34 -1.92
N ARG A 16 -3.11 -12.44 -1.16
CA ARG A 16 -3.83 -11.52 -0.27
C ARG A 16 -3.32 -10.11 -0.48
N VAL A 17 -4.26 -9.20 -0.70
CA VAL A 17 -4.04 -7.76 -0.54
C VAL A 17 -4.91 -7.25 0.59
N THR A 18 -4.39 -6.31 1.36
CA THR A 18 -5.17 -5.50 2.28
C THR A 18 -4.90 -4.04 1.96
N THR A 19 -5.97 -3.30 1.72
CA THR A 19 -5.92 -1.85 1.53
C THR A 19 -6.69 -1.18 2.67
N SER A 20 -6.27 0.02 3.06
CA SER A 20 -7.04 0.84 3.99
C SER A 20 -7.30 2.21 3.38
N LYS A 21 -8.57 2.62 3.38
CA LYS A 21 -8.99 4.01 3.14
C LYS A 21 -8.91 4.76 4.47
N SER A 22 -8.48 6.02 4.45
CA SER A 22 -8.51 6.89 5.63
C SER A 22 -9.96 7.17 6.05
N ARG A 23 -10.52 6.33 6.91
CA ARG A 23 -11.69 6.66 7.75
C ARG A 23 -11.29 6.37 9.19
N SER A 24 -11.61 7.30 10.08
CA SER A 24 -11.51 7.11 11.53
C SER A 24 -12.21 5.81 11.91
N LYS A 25 -11.46 4.87 12.50
CA LYS A 25 -12.01 3.61 13.01
C LYS A 25 -11.70 3.54 14.50
N SER A 26 -12.75 3.36 15.30
CA SER A 26 -12.68 3.10 16.73
C SER A 26 -11.81 1.87 17.01
N ARG A 27 -10.99 1.96 18.07
CA ARG A 27 -10.17 0.86 18.58
C ARG A 27 -11.12 -0.26 19.02
N SER A 28 -11.01 -1.42 18.39
CA SER A 28 -11.50 -2.67 18.98
C SER A 28 -10.36 -3.24 19.80
N GLU A 29 -10.70 -3.71 20.99
CA GLU A 29 -9.82 -4.48 21.88
C GLU A 29 -9.63 -5.85 21.23
N ASP A 30 -8.51 -6.03 20.54
CA ASP A 30 -8.06 -7.33 20.06
C ASP A 30 -6.99 -7.79 21.06
N ASP A 31 -7.24 -8.93 21.72
CA ASP A 31 -6.42 -9.45 22.82
C ASP A 31 -4.95 -9.50 22.42
N GLY A 32 -4.11 -8.79 23.18
CA GLY A 32 -2.72 -8.46 22.89
C GLY A 32 -1.74 -9.64 22.91
N TRP A 33 -2.02 -10.68 22.15
CA TRP A 33 -1.08 -11.77 21.92
C TRP A 33 0.14 -11.26 21.15
N VAL A 34 1.32 -11.50 21.72
CA VAL A 34 2.62 -11.16 21.14
C VAL A 34 3.50 -12.41 21.15
N PRO A 35 4.16 -12.77 20.04
CA PRO A 35 5.10 -13.89 20.03
C PRO A 35 6.24 -13.68 21.03
N GLU A 36 6.62 -14.72 21.77
CA GLU A 36 7.73 -14.66 22.75
C GLU A 36 9.05 -14.22 22.10
N ALA A 37 9.29 -14.63 20.85
CA ALA A 37 10.48 -14.26 20.10
C ALA A 37 10.47 -12.81 19.56
N LEU A 38 9.40 -12.03 19.80
CA LEU A 38 9.33 -10.66 19.32
C LEU A 38 10.09 -9.73 20.28
N ASP A 39 11.13 -9.09 19.76
CA ASP A 39 11.75 -7.93 20.40
C ASP A 39 10.77 -6.75 20.37
N VAL A 40 10.02 -6.57 21.47
CA VAL A 40 8.98 -5.55 21.60
C VAL A 40 9.56 -4.12 21.50
N PRO A 41 10.65 -3.75 22.20
CA PRO A 41 11.28 -2.45 22.01
C PRO A 41 11.67 -2.15 20.56
N ALA A 42 12.36 -3.07 19.88
CA ALA A 42 12.76 -2.88 18.49
C ALA A 42 11.53 -2.77 17.56
N TRP A 43 10.50 -3.57 17.81
CA TRP A 43 9.24 -3.50 17.07
C TRP A 43 8.55 -2.15 17.23
N LEU A 44 8.50 -1.60 18.46
CA LEU A 44 7.87 -0.31 18.74
C LEU A 44 8.63 0.85 18.07
N GLU A 45 9.97 0.81 18.08
CA GLU A 45 10.82 1.79 17.41
C GLU A 45 10.57 1.81 15.90
N VAL A 46 10.67 0.65 15.26
CA VAL A 46 10.42 0.52 13.81
C VAL A 46 8.98 0.93 13.48
N SER A 47 8.01 0.50 14.29
CA SER A 47 6.60 0.87 14.10
C SER A 47 6.36 2.38 14.20
N ALA A 48 7.05 3.07 15.11
CA ALA A 48 6.98 4.52 15.25
C ALA A 48 7.61 5.22 14.04
N ALA A 49 8.78 4.78 13.60
CA ALA A 49 9.47 5.34 12.44
C ALA A 49 8.62 5.20 11.16
N LEU A 50 8.05 4.02 10.90
CA LEU A 50 7.16 3.78 9.75
C LEU A 50 5.86 4.60 9.83
N ARG A 51 5.35 4.84 11.04
CA ARG A 51 4.17 5.70 11.27
C ARG A 51 4.48 7.16 10.97
N ASN A 52 5.61 7.66 11.45
CA ASN A 52 6.06 9.03 11.23
C ASN A 52 6.34 9.28 9.74
N GLU A 53 6.98 8.33 9.06
CA GLU A 53 7.22 8.44 7.62
C GLU A 53 5.92 8.47 6.83
N ARG A 54 4.94 7.63 7.20
CA ARG A 54 3.62 7.68 6.59
C ARG A 54 2.98 9.05 6.80
N GLU A 55 2.97 9.57 8.02
CA GLU A 55 2.40 10.88 8.33
C GLU A 55 3.07 11.99 7.51
N ARG A 56 4.40 11.95 7.38
CA ARG A 56 5.16 12.90 6.56
C ARG A 56 4.73 12.87 5.09
N VAL A 57 4.51 11.69 4.52
CA VAL A 57 4.21 11.54 3.09
C VAL A 57 2.74 11.79 2.77
N VAL A 58 1.83 11.29 3.59
CA VAL A 58 0.38 11.30 3.27
C VAL A 58 -0.48 12.11 4.24
N GLY A 59 0.06 12.63 5.34
CA GLY A 59 -0.74 13.33 6.36
C GLY A 59 -1.44 14.61 5.87
N ARG A 60 -0.92 15.21 4.79
CA ARG A 60 -1.53 16.38 4.12
C ARG A 60 -2.31 16.02 2.85
N LEU A 61 -2.36 14.73 2.48
CA LEU A 61 -3.03 14.27 1.28
C LEU A 61 -4.43 13.77 1.65
N GLU A 62 -5.42 14.28 0.93
CA GLU A 62 -6.77 13.73 0.95
C GLU A 62 -6.85 12.53 -0.01
N ASP A 63 -7.80 11.63 0.23
CA ASP A 63 -8.15 10.52 -0.67
C ASP A 63 -6.98 9.59 -1.04
N VAL A 64 -6.36 8.99 -0.02
CA VAL A 64 -5.24 8.06 -0.18
C VAL A 64 -5.70 6.60 -0.06
N CYS A 65 -5.38 5.79 -1.07
CA CYS A 65 -5.43 4.34 -0.99
C CYS A 65 -4.09 3.81 -0.50
N ARG A 66 -4.07 3.26 0.72
CA ARG A 66 -2.86 2.65 1.29
C ARG A 66 -2.88 1.15 1.07
N ILE A 67 -1.84 0.61 0.43
CA ILE A 67 -1.57 -0.82 0.36
C ILE A 67 -0.85 -1.21 1.65
N THR A 68 -1.52 -1.95 2.54
CA THR A 68 -0.97 -2.33 3.85
C THR A 68 -0.23 -3.64 3.82
N LEU A 69 -0.71 -4.57 2.99
CA LEU A 69 -0.09 -5.88 2.79
C LEU A 69 -0.40 -6.34 1.37
N LEU A 70 0.62 -6.84 0.68
CA LEU A 70 0.47 -7.60 -0.55
C LEU A 70 1.39 -8.81 -0.44
N SER A 71 0.81 -10.00 -0.43
CA SER A 71 1.56 -11.25 -0.32
C SER A 71 1.02 -12.29 -1.30
N ILE A 72 1.96 -13.05 -1.87
CA ILE A 72 1.71 -14.18 -2.76
C ILE A 72 2.32 -15.42 -2.11
N ARG A 73 1.56 -16.52 -2.07
CA ARG A 73 2.09 -17.80 -1.58
C ARG A 73 3.38 -18.18 -2.32
N PRO A 74 4.42 -18.67 -1.63
CA PRO A 74 5.72 -18.97 -2.25
C PRO A 74 5.62 -19.81 -3.53
N ASP A 75 4.83 -20.89 -3.50
CA ASP A 75 4.63 -21.81 -4.64
C ASP A 75 4.01 -21.15 -5.88
N TYR A 76 3.41 -19.97 -5.72
CA TYR A 76 2.73 -19.22 -6.76
C TYR A 76 3.43 -17.89 -7.11
N GLN A 77 4.64 -17.67 -6.58
CA GLN A 77 5.43 -16.50 -6.92
C GLN A 77 5.96 -16.56 -8.36
N ARG A 78 6.28 -15.40 -8.92
CA ARG A 78 6.78 -15.23 -10.30
C ARG A 78 5.83 -15.66 -11.42
N LEU A 79 4.57 -15.98 -11.10
CA LEU A 79 3.51 -16.28 -12.07
C LEU A 79 2.70 -15.04 -12.47
N GLY A 80 3.21 -13.84 -12.22
CA GLY A 80 2.51 -12.59 -12.55
C GLY A 80 1.37 -12.19 -11.60
N LEU A 81 1.04 -13.00 -10.59
CA LEU A 81 -0.06 -12.72 -9.66
C LEU A 81 0.07 -11.37 -8.93
N GLY A 82 1.29 -11.00 -8.51
CA GLY A 82 1.55 -9.69 -7.89
C GLY A 82 1.23 -8.52 -8.84
N SER A 83 1.58 -8.66 -10.13
CA SER A 83 1.23 -7.66 -11.15
C SER A 83 -0.28 -7.61 -11.38
N ALA A 84 -0.95 -8.76 -11.45
CA ALA A 84 -2.41 -8.83 -11.65
C ALA A 84 -3.17 -8.11 -10.52
N LEU A 85 -2.77 -8.33 -9.26
CA LEU A 85 -3.33 -7.58 -8.13
C LEU A 85 -3.07 -6.08 -8.25
N MET A 86 -1.84 -5.70 -8.61
CA MET A 86 -1.47 -4.29 -8.76
C MET A 86 -2.25 -3.59 -9.87
N HIS A 87 -2.57 -4.26 -10.99
CA HIS A 87 -3.47 -3.73 -12.01
C HIS A 87 -4.83 -3.38 -11.41
N HIS A 88 -5.46 -4.35 -10.74
CA HIS A 88 -6.77 -4.14 -10.12
C HIS A 88 -6.75 -3.01 -9.07
N ILE A 89 -5.73 -2.95 -8.23
CA ILE A 89 -5.56 -1.88 -7.23
C ILE A 89 -5.41 -0.51 -7.92
N CYS A 90 -4.58 -0.42 -8.96
CA CYS A 90 -4.34 0.83 -9.66
C CYS A 90 -5.57 1.30 -10.43
N GLU A 91 -6.34 0.38 -11.02
CA GLU A 91 -7.63 0.69 -11.63
C GLU A 91 -8.62 1.28 -10.62
N ASP A 92 -8.69 0.73 -9.39
CA ASP A 92 -9.52 1.31 -8.33
C ASP A 92 -9.03 2.71 -7.92
N ILE A 93 -7.70 2.87 -7.76
CA ILE A 93 -7.08 4.17 -7.44
C ILE A 93 -7.42 5.21 -8.51
N ASP A 94 -7.27 4.86 -9.78
CA ASP A 94 -7.53 5.76 -10.91
C ASP A 94 -9.00 6.10 -11.07
N ARG A 95 -9.88 5.10 -10.95
CA ARG A 95 -11.33 5.27 -11.02
C ARG A 95 -11.82 6.31 -10.02
N HIS A 96 -11.25 6.28 -8.81
CA HIS A 96 -11.61 7.16 -7.71
C HIS A 96 -10.74 8.43 -7.59
N GLY A 97 -9.78 8.65 -8.50
CA GLY A 97 -8.92 9.84 -8.46
C GLY A 97 -8.05 9.93 -7.20
N ARG A 98 -7.66 8.79 -6.62
CA ARG A 98 -6.93 8.72 -5.35
C ARG A 98 -5.41 8.77 -5.54
N TYR A 99 -4.71 9.13 -4.47
CA TYR A 99 -3.28 8.81 -4.34
C TYR A 99 -3.11 7.34 -3.97
N GLY A 100 -2.00 6.73 -4.37
CA GLY A 100 -1.57 5.41 -3.88
C GLY A 100 -0.36 5.56 -2.94
N ASN A 101 -0.36 4.87 -1.82
CA ASN A 101 0.79 4.82 -0.91
C ASN A 101 1.12 3.39 -0.48
N VAL A 102 2.41 3.06 -0.43
CA VAL A 102 2.92 1.79 0.06
C VAL A 102 4.28 1.97 0.74
N LEU A 103 4.51 1.20 1.81
CA LEU A 103 5.84 0.99 2.39
C LEU A 103 6.38 -0.32 1.81
N SER A 104 7.46 -0.25 1.04
CA SER A 104 7.99 -1.37 0.28
C SER A 104 9.32 -1.84 0.86
N SER A 105 9.48 -3.15 1.00
CA SER A 105 10.81 -3.75 1.13
C SER A 105 11.63 -3.51 -0.15
N PRO A 106 12.97 -3.67 -0.11
CA PRO A 106 13.81 -3.53 -1.29
C PRO A 106 13.37 -4.43 -2.46
N ALA A 107 12.96 -5.67 -2.17
CA ALA A 107 12.47 -6.62 -3.16
C ALA A 107 11.16 -6.18 -3.85
N GLY A 108 10.31 -5.43 -3.14
CA GLY A 108 9.03 -4.95 -3.66
C GLY A 108 9.13 -3.73 -4.57
N VAL A 109 10.20 -2.93 -4.47
CA VAL A 109 10.32 -1.63 -5.17
C VAL A 109 10.12 -1.79 -6.66
N ARG A 110 10.78 -2.78 -7.28
CA ARG A 110 10.68 -3.03 -8.73
C ARG A 110 9.25 -3.35 -9.17
N LEU A 111 8.45 -4.02 -8.35
CA LEU A 111 7.04 -4.27 -8.66
C LEU A 111 6.28 -2.96 -8.67
N TYR A 112 6.33 -2.19 -7.59
CA TYR A 112 5.54 -0.96 -7.45
C TYR A 112 5.93 0.12 -8.47
N SER A 113 7.21 0.25 -8.83
CA SER A 113 7.67 1.20 -9.84
C SER A 113 7.03 0.98 -11.21
N LYS A 114 6.74 -0.27 -11.60
CA LYS A 114 6.01 -0.57 -12.85
C LYS A 114 4.60 0.04 -12.88
N PHE A 115 4.04 0.32 -11.70
CA PHE A 115 2.70 0.87 -11.52
C PHE A 115 2.73 2.37 -11.15
N ARG A 116 3.81 3.08 -11.49
CA ARG A 116 4.00 4.52 -11.27
C ARG A 116 4.03 4.94 -9.80
N PHE A 117 4.44 4.04 -8.92
CA PHE A 117 4.85 4.42 -7.57
C PHE A 117 6.30 4.90 -7.61
N GLU A 118 6.52 6.13 -7.17
CA GLU A 118 7.84 6.76 -7.06
C GLU A 118 8.31 6.68 -5.61
N VAL A 119 9.61 6.48 -5.38
CA VAL A 119 10.19 6.56 -4.03
C VAL A 119 10.18 8.02 -3.58
N VAL A 120 9.57 8.29 -2.43
CA VAL A 120 9.44 9.65 -1.85
C VAL A 120 10.03 9.77 -0.45
N GLY A 121 10.60 8.68 0.06
CA GLY A 121 11.31 8.62 1.33
C GLY A 121 11.71 7.20 1.69
N ARG A 122 12.43 7.06 2.79
CA ARG A 122 12.94 5.79 3.30
C ARG A 122 12.97 5.80 4.83
N VAL A 123 12.78 4.63 5.41
CA VAL A 123 13.03 4.35 6.82
C VAL A 123 14.14 3.31 6.89
N GLU A 124 15.24 3.67 7.54
CA GLU A 124 16.31 2.72 7.80
C GLU A 124 15.90 1.80 8.94
N THR A 125 16.14 0.50 8.77
CA THR A 125 15.90 -0.52 9.79
C THR A 125 17.12 -1.45 9.86
N PRO A 126 17.30 -2.21 10.96
CA PRO A 126 18.39 -3.19 11.06
C PRO A 126 18.39 -4.25 9.93
N TYR A 127 17.25 -4.48 9.27
CA TYR A 127 17.08 -5.46 8.19
C TYR A 127 17.12 -4.82 6.79
N GLY A 128 17.52 -3.55 6.72
CA GLY A 128 17.60 -2.77 5.49
C GLY A 128 16.49 -1.72 5.35
N PRO A 129 16.58 -0.90 4.29
CA PRO A 129 15.67 0.23 4.12
C PRO A 129 14.28 -0.21 3.69
N ILE A 130 13.26 0.38 4.30
CA ILE A 130 11.88 0.34 3.82
C ILE A 130 11.62 1.62 3.02
N SER A 131 11.31 1.48 1.75
CA SER A 131 11.02 2.62 0.87
C SER A 131 9.57 3.05 1.01
N SER A 132 9.35 4.33 1.32
CA SER A 132 8.04 4.94 1.20
C SER A 132 7.81 5.35 -0.25
N MET A 133 6.76 4.81 -0.86
CA MET A 133 6.45 5.04 -2.26
C MET A 133 5.07 5.65 -2.45
N LEU A 134 4.97 6.58 -3.38
CA LEU A 134 3.76 7.33 -3.68
C LEU A 134 3.44 7.26 -5.17
N ARG A 135 2.18 6.99 -5.46
CA ARG A 135 1.58 7.12 -6.79
C ARG A 135 0.67 8.34 -6.80
N ARG A 136 0.94 9.28 -7.70
CA ARG A 136 0.08 10.47 -7.87
C ARG A 136 -1.27 10.09 -8.48
N LYS A 137 -2.32 10.82 -8.11
CA LYS A 137 -3.62 10.74 -8.78
C LYS A 137 -3.49 11.21 -10.23
N VAL A 138 -4.24 10.59 -11.14
CA VAL A 138 -4.35 11.07 -12.53
C VAL A 138 -5.09 12.41 -12.49
N GLN A 139 -4.44 13.49 -12.90
CA GLN A 139 -5.14 14.75 -13.18
C GLN A 139 -6.06 14.50 -14.36
N ARG A 140 -7.37 14.59 -14.15
CA ARG A 140 -8.30 14.77 -15.26
C ARG A 140 -8.14 16.21 -15.70
N ASP A 141 -7.70 16.44 -16.93
CA ASP A 141 -7.76 17.77 -17.53
C ASP A 141 -9.21 18.25 -17.44
N VAL A 142 -9.44 19.31 -16.66
CA VAL A 142 -10.68 20.06 -16.77
C VAL A 142 -10.55 20.82 -18.08
N SER A 143 -11.05 20.23 -19.16
CA SER A 143 -11.23 20.93 -20.43
C SER A 143 -12.15 22.12 -20.19
N VAL A 144 -11.57 23.31 -20.03
CA VAL A 144 -12.29 24.57 -20.05
C VAL A 144 -12.97 24.65 -21.42
N PRO A 145 -14.31 24.76 -21.52
CA PRO A 145 -14.96 24.90 -22.81
C PRO A 145 -14.43 26.18 -23.46
N LYS A 146 -13.80 26.03 -24.63
CA LYS A 146 -13.41 27.16 -25.46
C LYS A 146 -14.69 27.91 -25.83
N LYS A 147 -14.91 29.07 -25.22
CA LYS A 147 -15.92 30.02 -25.70
C LYS A 147 -15.44 30.50 -27.07
N HIS A 148 -16.11 30.07 -28.12
CA HIS A 148 -16.02 30.72 -29.42
C HIS A 148 -16.72 32.08 -29.28
N TYR A 149 -15.93 33.15 -29.42
CA TYR A 149 -16.41 34.50 -29.70
C TYR A 149 -16.55 34.67 -31.22
#